data_AF-A0A8C3KRG7-F1
#
_entry.id   AF-A0A8C3KRG7-F1
#
_cell.length_a   1.000
_cell.length_b   1.000
_cell.length_c   1.000
_cell.angle_alpha   90.00
_cell.angle_beta   90.00
_cell.angle_gamma   90.00
#
_symmetry.space_group_name_H-M   'P 1'
#
loop_
_entity.id
_entity.type
_entity.pdbx_description
1 polymer ?
#
loop_
_entity_poly.entity_id
_entity_poly.type
_entity_poly.pdbx_seq_one_letter_code
_entity_poly.pdbx_strand_id
1 'polypeptide(L)'
;MFLKQAFEGEYPKLLRLYNDLWKRLQQYSENIQRNFNTSGTTDLFAELQQMEEDVQDIFMQKTQDYDPEKALKDSLQQYEAAYLSKSLSRLFDPINLVFPPGGRNPPSSDELDSIIKTIASELNVAAVDPDLSLAVAKNVAKTIQLYGVKSEQLLSTQGDASQVIGPLTEGQRRNVAVVNSLYKLHQSVLKVITSQSSFPAAAEQTVTTALKAVHDLMGSAVQPLLNSVGDSVEAIIITMHQEDFSGSLSSSGKPDVPCSLYMKELQGFIARVMSDYFRHFECFDFVFDNTEAMAQRAIELFIRNASLIRPLGEGGKMRLAADFAQMELAVAPLCRRVSDLGKSYRQLRSFRPLLFQTSEHIASSPALGEVIPFSVILQFLFTRAPPELKSPFQRAEWSIARYSQWLDDHPSEKDRLALIRGALEAYVQSVRTREGKEFAPVYPIMVQLLQRAMATLQ
;
A
#
# COMPACT_ATOMS: atom_id res chain seq x y z
N MET A 1 47.95 18.12 -14.78
CA MET A 1 47.08 17.85 -13.60
C MET A 1 45.90 18.82 -13.53
N PHE A 2 46.12 20.14 -13.60
CA PHE A 2 45.08 21.17 -13.55
C PHE A 2 44.00 21.06 -14.65
N LEU A 3 44.40 20.94 -15.92
CA LEU A 3 43.45 20.83 -17.06
C LEU A 3 42.53 19.61 -16.95
N LYS A 4 43.09 18.46 -16.55
CA LYS A 4 42.31 17.23 -16.33
C LYS A 4 41.27 17.43 -15.22
N GLN A 5 41.67 17.97 -14.07
CA GLN A 5 40.76 18.24 -12.96
C GLN A 5 39.66 19.25 -13.32
N ALA A 6 39.98 20.26 -14.13
CA ALA A 6 39.02 21.23 -14.62
C ALA A 6 37.97 20.58 -15.53
N PHE A 7 38.38 19.76 -16.49
CA PHE A 7 37.45 19.04 -17.38
C PHE A 7 36.59 18.01 -16.64
N GLU A 8 37.13 17.33 -15.62
CA GLU A 8 36.35 16.42 -14.78
C GLU A 8 35.32 17.16 -13.90
N GLY A 9 35.63 18.37 -13.43
CA GLY A 9 34.73 19.16 -12.58
C GLY A 9 33.63 19.88 -13.37
N GLU A 10 33.99 20.37 -14.55
CA GLU A 10 33.13 21.16 -15.44
C GLU A 10 32.59 20.32 -16.61
N TYR A 11 32.58 18.99 -16.47
CA TYR A 11 32.11 18.05 -17.50
C TYR A 11 30.74 18.41 -18.08
N PRO A 12 29.71 18.80 -17.30
CA PRO A 12 28.41 19.19 -17.85
C PRO A 12 28.51 20.43 -18.78
N LYS A 13 29.37 21.40 -18.48
CA LYS A 13 29.60 22.56 -19.36
C LYS A 13 30.33 22.13 -20.63
N LEU A 14 31.32 21.25 -20.50
CA LEU A 14 32.03 20.67 -21.64
C LEU A 14 31.06 19.93 -22.56
N LEU A 15 30.20 19.08 -21.99
CA LEU A 15 29.19 18.30 -22.72
C LEU A 15 28.15 19.21 -23.39
N ARG A 16 27.74 20.30 -22.74
CA ARG A 16 26.85 21.29 -23.37
C ARG A 16 27.50 21.95 -24.59
N LEU A 17 28.72 22.46 -24.44
CA LEU A 17 29.47 23.09 -25.55
C LEU A 17 29.70 22.10 -26.69
N TYR A 18 29.97 20.85 -26.33
CA TYR A 18 30.10 19.73 -27.24
C TYR A 18 28.82 19.49 -28.06
N ASN A 19 27.68 19.33 -27.38
CA ASN A 19 26.39 19.12 -28.00
C ASN A 19 25.98 20.31 -28.89
N ASP A 20 26.27 21.55 -28.47
CA ASP A 20 26.01 22.75 -29.26
C ASP A 20 26.87 22.79 -30.54
N LEU A 21 28.15 22.41 -30.46
CA LEU A 21 29.03 22.30 -31.62
C LEU A 21 28.55 21.21 -32.59
N TRP A 22 28.19 20.04 -32.07
CA TRP A 22 27.70 18.92 -32.89
C TRP A 22 26.44 19.30 -33.67
N LYS A 23 25.45 19.93 -33.01
CA LYS A 23 24.24 20.43 -33.66
C LYS A 23 24.55 21.43 -34.78
N ARG A 24 25.50 22.34 -34.57
CA ARG A 24 25.93 23.28 -35.61
C ARG A 24 26.57 22.56 -36.79
N LEU A 25 27.43 21.59 -36.54
CA LEU A 25 28.06 20.79 -37.59
C LEU A 25 27.03 20.02 -38.42
N GLN A 26 26.02 19.42 -37.77
CA GLN A 26 24.90 18.79 -38.45
C GLN A 26 24.12 19.78 -39.33
N GLN A 27 23.78 20.95 -38.78
CA GLN A 27 23.09 22.01 -39.55
C GLN A 27 23.92 22.48 -40.76
N TYR A 28 25.25 22.63 -40.60
CA TYR A 28 26.14 22.97 -41.71
C TYR A 28 26.16 21.86 -42.77
N SER A 29 26.26 20.59 -42.36
CA SER A 29 26.21 19.44 -43.27
C SER A 29 24.89 19.38 -44.04
N GLU A 30 23.76 19.54 -43.36
CA GLU A 30 22.43 19.57 -43.96
C GLU A 30 22.28 20.74 -44.94
N ASN A 31 22.78 21.94 -44.58
CA ASN A 31 22.75 23.11 -45.45
C ASN A 31 23.61 22.92 -46.71
N ILE A 32 24.79 22.30 -46.59
CA ILE A 32 25.64 21.96 -47.74
C ILE A 32 24.90 20.98 -48.65
N GLN A 33 24.36 19.89 -48.12
CA GLN A 33 23.60 18.91 -48.89
C GLN A 33 22.37 19.53 -49.57
N ARG A 34 21.67 20.44 -48.90
CA ARG A 34 20.51 21.14 -49.43
C ARG A 34 20.88 22.12 -50.56
N ASN A 35 21.99 22.83 -50.43
CA ASN A 35 22.52 23.72 -51.48
C ASN A 35 23.05 22.96 -52.70
N PHE A 36 23.60 21.77 -52.50
CA PHE A 36 23.96 20.86 -53.60
C PHE A 36 22.74 20.37 -54.38
N ASN A 37 21.61 20.11 -53.70
CA ASN A 37 20.39 19.62 -54.34
C ASN A 37 19.55 20.71 -55.03
N THR A 38 19.72 21.99 -54.66
CA THR A 38 18.99 23.12 -55.28
C THR A 38 19.74 23.78 -56.45
N SER A 39 21.05 23.56 -56.57
CA SER A 39 21.88 24.07 -57.66
C SER A 39 21.83 23.10 -58.85
N GLY A 40 20.72 23.12 -59.59
CA GLY A 40 20.57 22.35 -60.83
C GLY A 40 21.46 22.86 -61.96
N THR A 41 22.77 22.59 -61.90
CA THR A 41 23.70 22.81 -63.01
C THR A 41 24.35 21.48 -63.40
N THR A 42 23.73 20.85 -64.40
CA THR A 42 24.10 19.54 -64.98
C THR A 42 25.37 19.58 -65.86
N ASP A 43 26.01 20.74 -66.06
CA ASP A 43 27.03 20.91 -67.11
C ASP A 43 28.48 21.16 -66.63
N LEU A 44 28.78 20.97 -65.34
CA LEU A 44 30.19 20.94 -64.84
C LEU A 44 30.59 19.56 -64.28
N PHE A 45 29.89 18.50 -64.70
CA PHE A 45 30.03 17.17 -64.09
C PHE A 45 31.15 16.30 -64.70
N ALA A 46 31.82 16.74 -65.78
CA ALA A 46 32.79 15.89 -66.49
C ALA A 46 34.27 16.31 -66.30
N GLU A 47 34.57 17.58 -65.96
CA GLU A 47 35.97 18.05 -65.89
C GLU A 47 36.54 18.18 -64.46
N LEU A 48 35.70 18.14 -63.42
CA LEU A 48 36.18 18.10 -62.03
C LEU A 48 36.42 16.67 -61.50
N GLN A 49 35.92 15.63 -62.18
CA GLN A 49 36.13 14.23 -61.80
C GLN A 49 37.58 13.75 -61.91
N GLN A 50 38.48 14.49 -62.60
CA GLN A 50 39.88 14.11 -62.72
C GLN A 50 40.83 14.84 -61.75
N MET A 51 40.34 15.81 -60.98
CA MET A 51 41.17 16.56 -60.02
C MET A 51 40.68 16.46 -58.56
N GLU A 52 39.67 15.63 -58.30
CA GLU A 52 39.14 15.37 -56.94
C GLU A 52 39.61 14.04 -56.32
N GLU A 53 40.32 13.17 -57.04
CA GLU A 53 40.82 11.91 -56.46
C GLU A 53 41.85 12.11 -55.33
N ASP A 54 42.57 13.24 -55.28
CA ASP A 54 43.63 13.45 -54.27
C ASP A 54 43.23 14.33 -53.07
N VAL A 55 42.02 14.91 -53.03
CA VAL A 55 41.60 15.81 -51.94
C VAL A 55 40.33 15.36 -51.22
N GLN A 56 39.53 14.45 -51.80
CA GLN A 56 38.30 13.98 -51.17
C GLN A 56 38.48 12.87 -50.12
N ASP A 57 39.70 12.35 -49.92
CA ASP A 57 39.92 11.12 -49.15
C ASP A 57 40.34 11.33 -47.67
N ILE A 58 40.11 12.51 -47.08
CA ILE A 58 40.38 12.75 -45.65
C ILE A 58 39.11 12.82 -44.80
N PHE A 59 37.96 13.22 -45.36
CA PHE A 59 36.74 13.46 -44.57
C PHE A 59 35.57 12.52 -44.85
N MET A 60 35.64 11.67 -45.88
CA MET A 60 34.50 10.87 -46.35
C MET A 60 34.87 9.41 -46.68
N GLN A 61 35.81 8.80 -45.95
CA GLN A 61 35.83 7.33 -45.90
C GLN A 61 34.66 6.86 -45.04
N LYS A 62 33.57 6.49 -45.71
CA LYS A 62 32.39 5.86 -45.13
C LYS A 62 32.73 4.42 -44.72
N THR A 63 33.53 4.25 -43.67
CA THR A 63 33.61 2.99 -42.92
C THR A 63 32.21 2.68 -42.41
N GLN A 64 31.63 1.56 -42.86
CA GLN A 64 30.24 1.17 -42.63
C GLN A 64 29.84 1.01 -41.14
N ASP A 65 30.80 1.10 -40.21
CA ASP A 65 30.61 0.99 -38.74
C ASP A 65 31.11 2.22 -37.93
N TYR A 66 31.57 3.30 -38.58
CA TYR A 66 32.08 4.48 -37.85
C TYR A 66 30.98 5.52 -37.65
N ASP A 67 30.50 5.63 -36.42
CA ASP A 67 29.64 6.73 -35.99
C ASP A 67 30.52 7.85 -35.37
N PRO A 68 30.72 8.97 -36.09
CA PRO A 68 31.52 10.08 -35.60
C PRO A 68 30.95 10.71 -34.33
N GLU A 69 29.64 10.64 -34.08
CA GLU A 69 29.05 11.13 -32.83
C GLU A 69 29.49 10.25 -31.66
N LYS A 70 29.45 8.93 -31.86
CA LYS A 70 29.82 7.93 -30.86
C LYS A 70 31.32 7.96 -30.55
N ALA A 71 32.18 7.96 -31.57
CA ALA A 71 33.63 8.03 -31.39
C ALA A 71 34.05 9.30 -30.63
N LEU A 72 33.32 10.39 -30.87
CA LEU A 72 33.59 11.67 -30.25
C LEU A 72 33.01 11.75 -28.81
N LYS A 73 31.85 11.13 -28.52
CA LYS A 73 31.35 10.92 -27.15
C LYS A 73 32.27 10.00 -26.34
N ASP A 74 32.77 8.92 -26.94
CA ASP A 74 33.71 7.98 -26.31
C ASP A 74 35.00 8.69 -25.84
N SER A 75 35.44 9.73 -26.56
CA SER A 75 36.60 10.53 -26.16
C SER A 75 36.40 11.28 -24.82
N LEU A 76 35.15 11.53 -24.41
CA LEU A 76 34.80 12.25 -23.19
C LEU A 76 34.47 11.32 -22.00
N GLN A 77 34.37 10.01 -22.24
CA GLN A 77 33.90 9.03 -21.27
C GLN A 77 34.69 9.01 -19.96
N GLN A 78 36.02 9.21 -20.02
CA GLN A 78 36.87 9.25 -18.82
C GLN A 78 36.52 10.43 -17.91
N TYR A 79 36.17 11.58 -18.50
CA TYR A 79 35.76 12.77 -17.75
C TYR A 79 34.36 12.62 -17.18
N GLU A 80 33.45 11.97 -17.93
CA GLU A 80 32.12 11.61 -17.44
C GLU A 80 32.21 10.70 -16.22
N ALA A 81 32.97 9.60 -16.30
CA ALA A 81 33.13 8.65 -15.20
C ALA A 81 33.69 9.33 -13.93
N ALA A 82 34.70 10.20 -14.09
CA ALA A 82 35.25 10.97 -13.00
C ALA A 82 34.24 11.98 -12.41
N TYR A 83 33.47 12.66 -13.26
CA TYR A 83 32.41 13.57 -12.83
C TYR A 83 31.33 12.82 -12.04
N LEU A 84 30.85 11.68 -12.55
CA LEU A 84 29.82 10.86 -11.91
C LEU A 84 30.30 10.31 -10.56
N SER A 85 31.57 9.92 -10.43
CA SER A 85 32.14 9.52 -9.15
C SER A 85 32.14 10.67 -8.15
N LYS A 86 32.51 11.89 -8.56
CA LYS A 86 32.47 13.08 -7.70
C LYS A 86 31.04 13.50 -7.35
N SER A 87 30.10 13.40 -8.29
CA SER A 87 28.67 13.64 -8.08
C SER A 87 28.12 12.70 -7.01
N LEU A 88 28.44 11.41 -7.09
CA LEU A 88 28.02 10.44 -6.07
C LEU A 88 28.59 10.77 -4.69
N SER A 89 29.88 11.14 -4.59
CA SER A 89 30.47 11.59 -3.31
C SER A 89 29.75 12.82 -2.75
N ARG A 90 29.51 13.86 -3.57
CA ARG A 90 28.78 15.06 -3.15
C ARG A 90 27.36 14.77 -2.66
N LEU A 91 26.70 13.74 -3.21
CA LEU A 91 25.38 13.29 -2.78
C LEU A 91 25.43 12.46 -1.49
N PHE A 92 26.47 11.65 -1.30
CA PHE A 92 26.62 10.76 -0.14
C PHE A 92 27.14 11.49 1.10
N ASP A 93 28.04 12.45 0.95
CA ASP A 93 28.68 13.14 2.09
C ASP A 93 27.66 13.82 3.03
N PRO A 94 26.64 14.55 2.54
CA PRO A 94 25.60 15.11 3.39
C PRO A 94 24.81 14.04 4.16
N ILE A 95 24.55 12.87 3.57
CA ILE A 95 23.86 11.77 4.26
C ILE A 95 24.72 11.22 5.39
N ASN A 96 26.01 10.97 5.11
CA ASN A 96 26.91 10.42 6.12
C ASN A 96 27.15 11.41 7.28
N LEU A 97 27.05 12.71 7.03
CA LEU A 97 27.13 13.74 8.06
C LEU A 97 25.94 13.71 9.01
N VAL A 98 24.72 13.59 8.47
CA VAL A 98 23.47 13.61 9.27
C VAL A 98 23.17 12.26 9.94
N PHE A 99 23.79 11.18 9.47
CA PHE A 99 23.75 9.85 10.09
C PHE A 99 25.13 9.45 10.63
N PRO A 100 25.61 10.10 11.72
CA PRO A 100 26.90 9.75 12.31
C PRO A 100 26.88 8.31 12.85
N PRO A 101 28.02 7.61 12.89
CA PRO A 101 28.11 6.27 13.46
C PRO A 101 27.62 6.26 14.92
N GLY A 102 26.59 5.46 15.22
CA GLY A 102 25.98 5.39 16.55
C GLY A 102 24.93 6.47 16.85
N GLY A 103 24.61 7.34 15.89
CA GLY A 103 23.47 8.26 15.96
C GLY A 103 22.15 7.50 16.13
N ARG A 104 21.27 8.02 17.00
CA ARG A 104 19.95 7.42 17.28
C ARG A 104 18.77 8.25 16.79
N ASN A 105 19.05 9.43 16.26
CA ASN A 105 18.04 10.40 15.85
C ASN A 105 18.01 10.50 14.33
N PRO A 106 16.83 10.61 13.72
CA PRO A 106 16.72 10.94 12.31
C PRO A 106 17.18 12.39 12.05
N PRO A 107 17.51 12.72 10.79
CA PRO A 107 17.92 14.07 10.41
C PRO A 107 16.85 15.11 10.72
N SER A 108 17.29 16.30 11.11
CA SER A 108 16.43 17.47 11.30
C SER A 108 15.87 17.99 9.96
N SER A 109 14.85 18.84 10.05
CA SER A 109 14.22 19.46 8.87
C SER A 109 15.24 20.21 8.00
N ASP A 110 16.13 20.99 8.62
CA ASP A 110 17.13 21.82 7.92
C ASP A 110 18.22 20.98 7.26
N GLU A 111 18.65 19.92 7.93
CA GLU A 111 19.60 18.94 7.39
C GLU A 111 19.02 18.22 6.17
N LEU A 112 17.75 17.83 6.24
CA LEU A 112 17.05 17.24 5.11
C LEU A 112 16.94 18.23 3.95
N ASP A 113 16.60 19.49 4.21
CA ASP A 113 16.51 20.52 3.17
C ASP A 113 17.85 20.76 2.48
N SER A 114 18.97 20.62 3.20
CA SER A 114 20.32 20.64 2.63
C SER A 114 20.54 19.48 1.66
N ILE A 115 20.18 18.25 2.04
CA ILE A 115 20.27 17.06 1.18
C ILE A 115 19.43 17.25 -0.09
N ILE A 116 18.19 17.73 0.05
CA ILE A 116 17.29 17.99 -1.08
C ILE A 116 17.87 19.05 -2.02
N LYS A 117 18.46 20.14 -1.50
CA LYS A 117 19.13 21.15 -2.31
C LYS A 117 20.29 20.57 -3.10
N THR A 118 21.09 19.68 -2.50
CA THR A 118 22.18 19.00 -3.20
C THR A 118 21.64 18.10 -4.33
N ILE A 119 20.59 17.31 -4.07
CA ILE A 119 19.93 16.48 -5.10
C ILE A 119 19.43 17.35 -6.26
N ALA A 120 18.72 18.44 -5.95
CA ALA A 120 18.20 19.36 -6.94
C ALA A 120 19.32 20.01 -7.77
N SER A 121 20.43 20.40 -7.11
CA SER A 121 21.58 21.00 -7.80
C SER A 121 22.25 20.02 -8.76
N GLU A 122 22.45 18.77 -8.36
CA GLU A 122 23.08 17.76 -9.24
C GLU A 122 22.19 17.44 -10.44
N LEU A 123 20.87 17.28 -10.23
CA LEU A 123 19.92 17.04 -11.32
C LEU A 123 19.83 18.25 -12.28
N ASN A 124 19.85 19.48 -11.76
CA ASN A 124 19.81 20.68 -12.60
C ASN A 124 21.08 20.86 -13.44
N VAL A 125 22.25 20.51 -12.88
CA VAL A 125 23.51 20.57 -13.62
C VAL A 125 23.56 19.50 -14.72
N ALA A 126 22.96 18.33 -14.48
CA ALA A 126 22.88 17.23 -15.45
C ALA A 126 21.86 17.47 -16.58
N ALA A 127 20.90 18.39 -16.39
CA ALA A 127 19.81 18.66 -17.34
C ALA A 127 20.25 19.17 -18.73
N VAL A 128 21.55 19.42 -18.92
CA VAL A 128 22.14 19.78 -20.22
C VAL A 128 22.10 18.63 -21.24
N ASP A 129 21.99 17.39 -20.79
CA ASP A 129 22.01 16.21 -21.65
C ASP A 129 21.15 15.06 -21.05
N PRO A 130 20.32 14.37 -21.86
CA PRO A 130 19.46 13.29 -21.37
C PRO A 130 20.19 12.08 -20.80
N ASP A 131 21.33 11.69 -21.39
CA ASP A 131 22.11 10.53 -20.95
C ASP A 131 22.83 10.82 -19.63
N LEU A 132 23.39 12.04 -19.52
CA LEU A 132 23.96 12.52 -18.25
C LEU A 132 22.89 12.64 -17.16
N SER A 133 21.70 13.15 -17.51
CA SER A 133 20.55 13.24 -16.58
C SER A 133 20.17 11.85 -16.04
N LEU A 134 20.13 10.84 -16.91
CA LEU A 134 19.88 9.45 -16.50
C LEU A 134 21.01 8.91 -15.61
N ALA A 135 22.28 9.17 -15.93
CA ALA A 135 23.41 8.73 -15.13
C ALA A 135 23.42 9.36 -13.73
N VAL A 136 23.14 10.67 -13.63
CA VAL A 136 23.00 11.37 -12.35
C VAL A 136 21.75 10.93 -11.59
N ALA A 137 20.63 10.66 -12.27
CA ALA A 137 19.43 10.10 -11.65
C ALA A 137 19.69 8.73 -11.01
N LYS A 138 20.55 7.88 -11.61
CA LYS A 138 21.01 6.62 -10.97
C LYS A 138 21.82 6.88 -9.70
N ASN A 139 22.66 7.92 -9.66
CA ASN A 139 23.36 8.32 -8.44
C ASN A 139 22.40 8.84 -7.37
N VAL A 140 21.39 9.63 -7.76
CA VAL A 140 20.32 10.08 -6.85
C VAL A 140 19.52 8.89 -6.30
N ALA A 141 19.19 7.90 -7.13
CA ALA A 141 18.53 6.68 -6.68
C ALA A 141 19.36 5.91 -5.64
N LYS A 142 20.68 5.75 -5.86
CA LYS A 142 21.60 5.17 -4.85
C LYS A 142 21.64 5.99 -3.57
N THR A 143 21.54 7.31 -3.68
CA THR A 143 21.54 8.26 -2.55
C THR A 143 20.28 8.11 -1.70
N ILE A 144 19.11 8.00 -2.35
CA ILE A 144 17.83 7.72 -1.70
C ILE A 144 17.86 6.37 -1.00
N GLN A 145 18.42 5.34 -1.65
CA GLN A 145 18.59 4.01 -1.05
C GLN A 145 19.51 4.05 0.17
N LEU A 146 20.63 4.77 0.11
CA LEU A 146 21.53 4.95 1.26
C LEU A 146 20.80 5.62 2.43
N TYR A 147 20.03 6.67 2.16
CA TYR A 147 19.20 7.32 3.16
C TYR A 147 18.20 6.34 3.79
N GLY A 148 17.53 5.52 2.97
CA GLY A 148 16.61 4.48 3.41
C GLY A 148 17.28 3.46 4.33
N VAL A 149 18.42 2.90 3.93
CA VAL A 149 19.18 1.93 4.75
C VAL A 149 19.62 2.53 6.08
N LYS A 150 20.10 3.79 6.09
CA LYS A 150 20.49 4.49 7.33
C LYS A 150 19.29 4.74 8.24
N SER A 151 18.15 5.09 7.65
CA SER A 151 16.88 5.29 8.38
C SER A 151 16.35 3.98 8.97
N GLU A 152 16.44 2.88 8.22
CA GLU A 152 16.04 1.54 8.68
C GLU A 152 16.83 1.10 9.91
N GLN A 153 18.14 1.39 9.96
CA GLN A 153 19.00 1.09 11.12
C GLN A 153 18.58 1.80 12.41
N LEU A 154 17.79 2.88 12.30
CA LEU A 154 17.24 3.59 13.46
C LEU A 154 15.95 2.97 13.99
N LEU A 155 15.25 2.18 13.16
CA LEU A 155 13.93 1.66 13.50
C LEU A 155 13.99 0.68 14.67
N SER A 156 12.97 0.78 15.52
CA SER A 156 12.69 -0.20 16.56
C SER A 156 11.64 -1.19 16.02
N THR A 157 11.85 -2.49 16.22
CA THR A 157 10.98 -3.56 15.66
C THR A 157 10.39 -4.51 16.71
N GLN A 158 10.77 -4.37 17.98
CA GLN A 158 10.36 -5.26 19.07
C GLN A 158 9.20 -4.68 19.90
N GLY A 159 9.00 -5.15 21.14
CA GLY A 159 7.90 -4.72 22.02
C GLY A 159 7.78 -3.21 22.22
N ASP A 160 8.90 -2.50 22.18
CA ASP A 160 8.91 -1.03 22.22
C ASP A 160 8.17 -0.42 21.02
N ALA A 161 8.16 -1.05 19.85
CA ALA A 161 7.49 -0.54 18.66
C ALA A 161 5.98 -0.85 18.63
N SER A 162 5.54 -1.91 19.32
CA SER A 162 4.19 -2.46 19.19
C SER A 162 3.27 -2.22 20.39
N GLN A 163 3.73 -1.62 21.49
CA GLN A 163 2.89 -1.40 22.67
C GLN A 163 1.66 -0.51 22.37
N VAL A 164 0.47 -0.89 22.86
CA VAL A 164 -0.78 -0.07 22.71
C VAL A 164 -1.56 0.21 24.01
N ILE A 165 -0.93 -0.01 25.17
CA ILE A 165 -1.55 0.12 26.50
C ILE A 165 -1.26 1.47 27.18
N GLY A 166 -0.03 1.97 27.08
CA GLY A 166 0.45 3.21 27.72
C GLY A 166 0.81 4.30 26.71
N PRO A 167 1.41 5.41 27.16
CA PRO A 167 1.87 6.48 26.24
C PRO A 167 2.94 5.97 25.27
N LEU A 168 3.26 6.74 24.22
CA LEU A 168 4.32 6.33 23.28
C LEU A 168 5.59 5.92 24.01
N THR A 169 6.18 4.83 23.55
CA THR A 169 7.53 4.45 23.93
C THR A 169 8.56 5.34 23.22
N GLU A 170 9.81 5.28 23.64
CA GLU A 170 10.91 5.93 22.90
C GLU A 170 11.11 5.32 21.51
N GLY A 171 10.91 4.00 21.37
CA GLY A 171 10.97 3.31 20.09
C GLY A 171 9.90 3.77 19.10
N GLN A 172 8.66 3.93 19.56
CA GLN A 172 7.56 4.48 18.76
C GLN A 172 7.81 5.92 18.35
N ARG A 173 8.24 6.79 19.29
CA ARG A 173 8.62 8.18 18.96
C ARG A 173 9.71 8.23 17.89
N ARG A 174 10.70 7.34 17.97
CA ARG A 174 11.77 7.25 16.99
C ARG A 174 11.24 6.78 15.63
N ASN A 175 10.42 5.73 15.59
CA ASN A 175 9.82 5.25 14.34
C ASN A 175 8.97 6.33 13.67
N VAL A 176 8.16 7.06 14.43
CA VAL A 176 7.39 8.22 13.94
C VAL A 176 8.33 9.26 13.32
N ALA A 177 9.38 9.66 14.02
CA ALA A 177 10.32 10.66 13.53
C ALA A 177 11.05 10.20 12.26
N VAL A 178 11.41 8.91 12.17
CA VAL A 178 12.01 8.31 10.97
C VAL A 178 11.02 8.33 9.80
N VAL A 179 9.77 7.90 10.01
CA VAL A 179 8.73 7.89 8.97
C VAL A 179 8.42 9.30 8.47
N ASN A 180 8.35 10.31 9.35
CA ASN A 180 8.16 11.71 8.95
C ASN A 180 9.34 12.21 8.11
N SER A 181 10.58 11.84 8.48
CA SER A 181 11.78 12.22 7.72
C SER A 181 11.82 11.57 6.34
N LEU A 182 11.50 10.27 6.25
CA LEU A 182 11.35 9.53 4.98
C LEU A 182 10.24 10.11 4.11
N TYR A 183 9.10 10.49 4.70
CA TYR A 183 8.00 11.12 3.98
C TYR A 183 8.40 12.48 3.41
N LYS A 184 9.07 13.33 4.21
CA LYS A 184 9.55 14.63 3.75
C LYS A 184 10.59 14.49 2.63
N LEU A 185 11.49 13.50 2.71
CA LEU A 185 12.41 13.16 1.62
C LEU A 185 11.62 12.80 0.36
N HIS A 186 10.67 11.88 0.49
CA HIS A 186 9.86 11.38 -0.62
C HIS A 186 9.14 12.51 -1.37
N GLN A 187 8.40 13.34 -0.63
CA GLN A 187 7.67 14.48 -1.18
C GLN A 187 8.59 15.50 -1.84
N SER A 188 9.71 15.80 -1.20
CA SER A 188 10.64 16.84 -1.68
C SER A 188 11.38 16.40 -2.95
N VAL A 189 11.83 15.14 -3.03
CA VAL A 189 12.46 14.61 -4.25
C VAL A 189 11.46 14.52 -5.39
N LEU A 190 10.23 14.05 -5.12
CA LEU A 190 9.18 14.01 -6.14
C LEU A 190 8.88 15.41 -6.69
N LYS A 191 8.84 16.42 -5.82
CA LYS A 191 8.69 17.83 -6.21
C LYS A 191 9.85 18.32 -7.07
N VAL A 192 11.09 17.96 -6.75
CA VAL A 192 12.26 18.32 -7.57
C VAL A 192 12.12 17.76 -8.98
N ILE A 193 11.75 16.48 -9.13
CA ILE A 193 11.59 15.83 -10.43
C ILE A 193 10.47 16.49 -11.25
N THR A 194 9.29 16.65 -10.65
CA THR A 194 8.12 17.24 -11.32
C THR A 194 8.29 18.72 -11.68
N SER A 195 9.18 19.43 -10.99
CA SER A 195 9.51 20.83 -11.31
C SER A 195 10.43 21.01 -12.53
N GLN A 196 11.04 19.93 -13.01
CA GLN A 196 11.93 19.99 -14.17
C GLN A 196 11.11 19.92 -15.47
N SER A 197 11.28 20.93 -16.33
CA SER A 197 10.51 21.08 -17.57
C SER A 197 10.79 20.01 -18.63
N SER A 198 11.93 19.32 -18.56
CA SER A 198 12.35 18.32 -19.54
C SER A 198 13.17 17.19 -18.90
N PHE A 199 12.58 16.49 -17.92
CA PHE A 199 13.24 15.34 -17.30
C PHE A 199 13.03 14.06 -18.12
N PRO A 200 14.10 13.29 -18.44
CA PRO A 200 13.94 12.05 -19.22
C PRO A 200 13.09 11.01 -18.49
N ALA A 201 12.16 10.35 -19.19
CA ALA A 201 11.26 9.35 -18.59
C ALA A 201 12.00 8.17 -17.94
N ALA A 202 13.12 7.73 -18.51
CA ALA A 202 13.95 6.68 -17.91
C ALA A 202 14.60 7.13 -16.58
N ALA A 203 14.96 8.42 -16.48
CA ALA A 203 15.50 9.01 -15.27
C ALA A 203 14.42 9.14 -14.19
N GLU A 204 13.22 9.59 -14.58
CA GLU A 204 12.02 9.64 -13.73
C GLU A 204 11.71 8.26 -13.14
N GLN A 205 11.59 7.24 -13.99
CA GLN A 205 11.30 5.88 -13.55
C GLN A 205 12.36 5.36 -12.56
N THR A 206 13.63 5.69 -12.80
CA THR A 206 14.74 5.27 -11.92
C THR A 206 14.57 5.86 -10.52
N VAL A 207 14.28 7.15 -10.42
CA VAL A 207 14.13 7.81 -9.11
C VAL A 207 12.80 7.40 -8.44
N THR A 208 11.71 7.32 -9.18
CA THR A 208 10.40 6.85 -8.67
C THR A 208 10.49 5.42 -8.12
N THR A 209 11.28 4.54 -8.74
CA THR A 209 11.52 3.18 -8.22
C THR A 209 12.25 3.22 -6.87
N ALA A 210 13.24 4.10 -6.70
CA ALA A 210 13.92 4.27 -5.41
C ALA A 210 13.00 4.89 -4.34
N LEU A 211 12.13 5.83 -4.73
CA LEU A 211 11.13 6.42 -3.85
C LEU A 211 10.07 5.40 -3.39
N LYS A 212 9.70 4.44 -4.26
CA LYS A 212 8.83 3.33 -3.87
C LYS A 212 9.43 2.50 -2.74
N ALA A 213 10.73 2.20 -2.79
CA ALA A 213 11.40 1.49 -1.69
C ALA A 213 11.38 2.27 -0.36
N VAL A 214 11.45 3.60 -0.42
CA VAL A 214 11.26 4.46 0.77
C VAL A 214 9.83 4.36 1.32
N HIS A 215 8.83 4.36 0.43
CA HIS A 215 7.44 4.19 0.83
C HIS A 215 7.18 2.81 1.46
N ASP A 216 7.75 1.74 0.90
CA ASP A 216 7.66 0.39 1.45
C ASP A 216 8.34 0.28 2.83
N LEU A 217 9.45 1.00 3.04
CA LEU A 217 10.11 1.11 4.34
C LEU A 217 9.24 1.85 5.36
N MET A 218 8.55 2.92 4.96
CA MET A 218 7.57 3.60 5.84
C MET A 218 6.48 2.62 6.29
N GLY A 219 5.95 1.80 5.38
CA GLY A 219 5.00 0.70 5.68
C GLY A 219 5.54 -0.24 6.73
N SER A 220 6.75 -0.76 6.49
CA SER A 220 7.42 -1.72 7.37
C SER A 220 7.68 -1.14 8.78
N ALA A 221 7.95 0.16 8.89
CA ALA A 221 8.18 0.85 10.16
C ALA A 221 6.92 1.00 11.03
N VAL A 222 5.75 1.15 10.40
CA VAL A 222 4.46 1.34 11.09
C VAL A 222 3.73 0.01 11.32
N GLN A 223 4.06 -1.04 10.55
CA GLN A 223 3.41 -2.35 10.61
C GLN A 223 3.34 -2.98 12.01
N PRO A 224 4.40 -2.95 12.87
CA PRO A 224 4.33 -3.54 14.21
C PRO A 224 3.26 -2.90 15.10
N LEU A 225 3.07 -1.58 14.97
CA LEU A 225 2.02 -0.86 15.68
C LEU A 225 0.63 -1.21 15.12
N LEU A 226 0.48 -1.21 13.79
CA LEU A 226 -0.78 -1.59 13.13
C LEU A 226 -1.24 -3.00 13.52
N ASN A 227 -0.32 -3.97 13.52
CA ASN A 227 -0.62 -5.35 13.92
C ASN A 227 -1.13 -5.41 15.37
N SER A 228 -0.43 -4.76 16.30
CA SER A 228 -0.82 -4.75 17.71
C SER A 228 -2.15 -4.07 17.98
N VAL A 229 -2.44 -2.97 17.26
CA VAL A 229 -3.76 -2.33 17.30
C VAL A 229 -4.82 -3.28 16.76
N GLY A 230 -4.56 -3.93 15.62
CA GLY A 230 -5.46 -4.91 15.01
C GLY A 230 -5.79 -6.08 15.94
N ASP A 231 -4.77 -6.67 16.57
CA ASP A 231 -4.92 -7.76 17.56
C ASP A 231 -5.76 -7.31 18.76
N SER A 232 -5.55 -6.08 19.23
CA SER A 232 -6.32 -5.51 20.34
C SER A 232 -7.77 -5.24 19.95
N VAL A 233 -8.03 -4.75 18.73
CA VAL A 233 -9.39 -4.58 18.19
C VAL A 233 -10.11 -5.93 18.10
N GLU A 234 -9.45 -6.98 17.60
CA GLU A 234 -10.04 -8.32 17.56
C GLU A 234 -10.33 -8.85 18.96
N ALA A 235 -9.39 -8.70 19.90
CA ALA A 235 -9.57 -9.11 21.29
C ALA A 235 -10.78 -8.43 21.94
N ILE A 236 -10.95 -7.11 21.73
CA ILE A 236 -12.11 -6.36 22.23
C ILE A 236 -13.40 -6.86 21.57
N ILE A 237 -13.44 -7.08 20.26
CA ILE A 237 -14.64 -7.58 19.57
C ILE A 237 -15.05 -8.96 20.08
N ILE A 238 -14.09 -9.86 20.35
CA ILE A 238 -14.36 -11.21 20.87
C ILE A 238 -15.05 -11.16 22.25
N THR A 239 -14.81 -10.13 23.07
CA THR A 239 -15.49 -10.01 24.37
C THR A 239 -16.99 -9.84 24.26
N MET A 240 -17.54 -9.56 23.06
CA MET A 240 -18.99 -9.54 22.83
C MET A 240 -19.66 -10.87 23.23
N HIS A 241 -18.95 -12.00 23.14
CA HIS A 241 -19.48 -13.31 23.55
C HIS A 241 -19.55 -13.51 25.07
N GLN A 242 -19.04 -12.56 25.85
CA GLN A 242 -19.15 -12.54 27.32
C GLN A 242 -20.40 -11.76 27.78
N GLU A 243 -21.03 -11.00 26.89
CA GLU A 243 -22.27 -10.29 27.18
C GLU A 243 -23.52 -11.18 27.01
N ASP A 244 -24.58 -10.86 27.76
CA ASP A 244 -25.85 -11.58 27.66
C ASP A 244 -26.76 -10.98 26.57
N PHE A 245 -26.90 -11.72 25.46
CA PHE A 245 -27.82 -11.44 24.35
C PHE A 245 -29.09 -12.31 24.37
N SER A 246 -29.31 -13.11 25.41
CA SER A 246 -30.46 -14.02 25.52
C SER A 246 -31.77 -13.31 25.91
N GLY A 247 -31.66 -12.11 26.46
CA GLY A 247 -32.76 -11.38 27.08
C GLY A 247 -33.96 -11.07 26.15
N SER A 248 -35.14 -11.01 26.77
CA SER A 248 -36.38 -10.51 26.13
C SER A 248 -36.46 -8.99 26.15
N LEU A 249 -37.36 -8.40 25.35
CA LEU A 249 -37.59 -6.95 25.34
C LEU A 249 -37.97 -6.47 26.75
N SER A 250 -37.31 -5.42 27.24
CA SER A 250 -37.64 -4.82 28.53
C SER A 250 -39.05 -4.23 28.50
N SER A 251 -39.88 -4.57 29.49
CA SER A 251 -41.26 -4.06 29.63
C SER A 251 -41.34 -2.59 30.03
N SER A 252 -40.23 -1.97 30.44
CA SER A 252 -40.17 -0.53 30.71
C SER A 252 -39.98 0.22 29.39
N GLY A 253 -41.00 0.97 28.94
CA GLY A 253 -41.01 1.76 27.70
C GLY A 253 -40.01 2.93 27.62
N LYS A 254 -38.78 2.77 28.13
CA LYS A 254 -37.65 3.66 27.85
C LYS A 254 -36.83 3.05 26.72
N PRO A 255 -36.74 3.69 25.54
CA PRO A 255 -36.01 3.19 24.38
C PRO A 255 -34.50 3.44 24.49
N ASP A 256 -33.92 3.39 25.69
CA ASP A 256 -32.49 3.55 25.85
C ASP A 256 -31.87 2.16 25.80
N VAL A 257 -31.66 1.64 24.60
CA VAL A 257 -30.88 0.42 24.38
C VAL A 257 -29.42 0.82 24.61
N PRO A 258 -28.83 0.50 25.77
CA PRO A 258 -27.48 0.97 26.06
C PRO A 258 -26.50 0.34 25.07
N CYS A 259 -25.56 1.17 24.59
CA CYS A 259 -24.41 0.69 23.83
C CYS A 259 -23.67 -0.38 24.67
N SER A 260 -23.39 -1.53 24.05
CA SER A 260 -22.70 -2.65 24.68
C SER A 260 -21.33 -2.23 25.20
N LEU A 261 -20.86 -2.87 26.28
CA LEU A 261 -19.63 -2.48 26.96
C LEU A 261 -18.42 -2.68 26.06
N TYR A 262 -18.33 -3.80 25.34
CA TYR A 262 -17.24 -4.04 24.39
C TYR A 262 -17.20 -2.97 23.30
N MET A 263 -18.36 -2.45 22.88
CA MET A 263 -18.45 -1.41 21.84
C MET A 263 -17.99 -0.05 22.37
N LYS A 264 -18.32 0.30 23.62
CA LYS A 264 -17.76 1.50 24.28
C LYS A 264 -16.25 1.40 24.45
N GLU A 265 -15.76 0.23 24.83
CA GLU A 265 -14.33 -0.04 24.94
C GLU A 265 -13.63 0.09 23.58
N LEU A 266 -14.21 -0.48 22.53
CA LEU A 266 -13.69 -0.39 21.16
C LEU A 266 -13.59 1.07 20.68
N GLN A 267 -14.66 1.85 20.86
CA GLN A 267 -14.67 3.28 20.52
C GLN A 267 -13.59 4.04 21.29
N GLY A 268 -13.48 3.84 22.60
CA GLY A 268 -12.48 4.48 23.43
C GLY A 268 -11.05 4.08 23.06
N PHE A 269 -10.83 2.79 22.74
CA PHE A 269 -9.54 2.28 22.30
C PHE A 269 -9.12 2.89 20.95
N ILE A 270 -9.99 2.86 19.94
CA ILE A 270 -9.69 3.43 18.62
C ILE A 270 -9.44 4.95 18.70
N ALA A 271 -10.26 5.69 19.45
CA ALA A 271 -10.08 7.12 19.63
C ALA A 271 -8.73 7.44 20.28
N ARG A 272 -8.35 6.69 21.32
CA ARG A 272 -7.04 6.80 21.96
C ARG A 272 -5.92 6.48 20.99
N VAL A 273 -6.05 5.41 20.22
CA VAL A 273 -5.01 4.98 19.27
C VAL A 273 -4.72 6.06 18.23
N MET A 274 -5.76 6.69 17.69
CA MET A 274 -5.60 7.77 16.73
C MET A 274 -5.01 9.03 17.34
N SER A 275 -5.48 9.41 18.55
CA SER A 275 -5.00 10.59 19.28
C SER A 275 -3.55 10.46 19.72
N ASP A 276 -3.22 9.31 20.29
CA ASP A 276 -1.99 9.12 21.04
C ASP A 276 -0.89 8.61 20.13
N TYR A 277 -1.13 7.67 19.21
CA TYR A 277 -0.05 7.13 18.37
C TYR A 277 -0.04 7.76 16.97
N PHE A 278 -1.16 7.72 16.25
CA PHE A 278 -1.16 8.06 14.82
C PHE A 278 -1.14 9.56 14.52
N ARG A 279 -1.57 10.41 15.46
CA ARG A 279 -1.56 11.88 15.32
C ARG A 279 -0.17 12.47 15.05
N HIS A 280 0.89 11.79 15.47
CA HIS A 280 2.26 12.29 15.35
C HIS A 280 2.88 12.10 13.96
N PHE A 281 2.24 11.32 13.08
CA PHE A 281 2.67 11.19 11.70
C PHE A 281 2.19 12.37 10.86
N GLU A 282 3.09 12.94 10.07
CA GLU A 282 2.78 14.06 9.15
C GLU A 282 2.16 13.57 7.84
N CYS A 283 2.38 12.29 7.50
CA CYS A 283 1.86 11.63 6.32
C CYS A 283 0.42 11.14 6.53
N PHE A 284 -0.53 12.05 6.72
CA PHE A 284 -1.93 11.71 7.00
C PHE A 284 -2.53 10.75 5.98
N ASP A 285 -2.26 10.98 4.69
CA ASP A 285 -2.84 10.13 3.65
C ASP A 285 -2.36 8.68 3.77
N PHE A 286 -1.06 8.50 3.97
CA PHE A 286 -0.46 7.20 4.21
C PHE A 286 -1.01 6.53 5.48
N VAL A 287 -1.21 7.28 6.56
CA VAL A 287 -1.81 6.74 7.79
C VAL A 287 -3.22 6.25 7.52
N PHE A 288 -4.06 7.07 6.89
CA PHE A 288 -5.44 6.71 6.60
C PHE A 288 -5.53 5.49 5.69
N ASP A 289 -4.69 5.39 4.66
CA ASP A 289 -4.71 4.24 3.75
C ASP A 289 -4.39 2.92 4.51
N ASN A 290 -3.52 2.97 5.52
CA ASN A 290 -3.20 1.83 6.38
C ASN A 290 -4.28 1.54 7.44
N THR A 291 -4.85 2.58 8.08
CA THR A 291 -5.89 2.41 9.10
C THR A 291 -7.24 2.06 8.49
N GLU A 292 -7.47 2.38 7.22
CA GLU A 292 -8.68 2.00 6.50
C GLU A 292 -8.80 0.47 6.35
N ALA A 293 -7.71 -0.22 6.02
CA ALA A 293 -7.67 -1.68 5.97
C ALA A 293 -8.03 -2.30 7.34
N MET A 294 -7.56 -1.68 8.43
CA MET A 294 -7.92 -2.08 9.79
C MET A 294 -9.40 -1.84 10.10
N ALA A 295 -9.99 -0.74 9.64
CA ALA A 295 -11.43 -0.47 9.76
C ALA A 295 -12.28 -1.52 9.02
N GLN A 296 -11.91 -1.85 7.78
CA GLN A 296 -12.56 -2.89 6.98
C GLN A 296 -12.52 -4.24 7.72
N ARG A 297 -11.35 -4.61 8.23
CA ARG A 297 -11.14 -5.85 9.00
C ARG A 297 -11.95 -5.86 10.30
N ALA A 298 -12.01 -4.75 11.03
CA ALA A 298 -12.79 -4.64 12.26
C ALA A 298 -14.28 -4.89 11.99
N ILE A 299 -14.83 -4.34 10.90
CA ILE A 299 -16.22 -4.58 10.49
C ILE A 299 -16.44 -6.06 10.17
N GLU A 300 -15.53 -6.70 9.42
CA GLU A 300 -15.65 -8.11 9.08
C GLU A 300 -15.62 -9.02 10.32
N LEU A 301 -14.73 -8.73 11.26
CA LEU A 301 -14.64 -9.41 12.55
C LEU A 301 -15.90 -9.22 13.38
N PHE A 302 -16.44 -8.00 13.40
CA PHE A 302 -17.68 -7.70 14.10
C PHE A 302 -18.85 -8.50 13.52
N ILE A 303 -19.06 -8.48 12.20
CA ILE A 303 -20.15 -9.22 11.55
C ILE A 303 -19.98 -10.73 11.76
N ARG A 304 -18.76 -11.24 11.62
CA ARG A 304 -18.41 -12.64 11.90
C ARG A 304 -18.83 -13.02 13.31
N ASN A 305 -18.38 -12.30 14.33
CA ASN A 305 -18.68 -12.63 15.71
C ASN A 305 -20.16 -12.41 16.06
N ALA A 306 -20.79 -11.35 15.54
CA ALA A 306 -22.22 -11.12 15.67
C ALA A 306 -23.06 -12.28 15.10
N SER A 307 -22.62 -12.90 14.00
CA SER A 307 -23.30 -14.07 13.41
C SER A 307 -23.22 -15.34 14.27
N LEU A 308 -22.32 -15.38 15.25
CA LEU A 308 -22.07 -16.54 16.11
C LEU A 308 -22.75 -16.43 17.49
N ILE A 309 -23.33 -15.28 17.82
CA ILE A 309 -24.01 -15.06 19.11
C ILE A 309 -25.19 -16.01 19.25
N ARG A 310 -25.12 -16.87 20.27
CA ARG A 310 -26.17 -17.82 20.61
C ARG A 310 -26.14 -18.14 22.11
N PRO A 311 -27.28 -18.09 22.82
CA PRO A 311 -28.63 -17.76 22.35
C PRO A 311 -28.82 -16.26 22.05
N LEU A 312 -29.71 -15.94 21.10
CA LEU A 312 -30.03 -14.57 20.69
C LEU A 312 -31.55 -14.32 20.84
N GLY A 313 -31.94 -13.55 21.86
CA GLY A 313 -33.33 -13.16 22.13
C GLY A 313 -33.74 -11.85 21.44
N GLU A 314 -35.02 -11.47 21.54
CA GLU A 314 -35.53 -10.22 20.93
C GLU A 314 -34.87 -8.95 21.50
N GLY A 315 -34.59 -8.92 22.81
CA GLY A 315 -33.83 -7.83 23.43
C GLY A 315 -32.38 -7.80 22.94
N GLY A 316 -31.77 -8.98 22.78
CA GLY A 316 -30.44 -9.14 22.21
C GLY A 316 -30.35 -8.65 20.76
N LYS A 317 -31.36 -8.93 19.92
CA LYS A 317 -31.43 -8.41 18.54
C LYS A 317 -31.47 -6.88 18.50
N MET A 318 -32.25 -6.26 19.38
CA MET A 318 -32.30 -4.79 19.49
C MET A 318 -30.96 -4.21 19.93
N ARG A 319 -30.29 -4.83 20.91
CA ARG A 319 -28.94 -4.43 21.35
C ARG A 319 -27.92 -4.57 20.23
N LEU A 320 -27.87 -5.72 19.57
CA LEU A 320 -26.97 -5.95 18.45
C LEU A 320 -27.25 -4.95 17.31
N ALA A 321 -28.51 -4.66 17.00
CA ALA A 321 -28.86 -3.64 16.01
C ALA A 321 -28.41 -2.23 16.40
N ALA A 322 -28.33 -1.89 17.69
CA ALA A 322 -27.70 -0.66 18.16
C ALA A 322 -26.17 -0.73 17.98
N ASP A 323 -25.54 -1.85 18.31
CA ASP A 323 -24.11 -2.08 18.12
C ASP A 323 -23.69 -1.96 16.64
N PHE A 324 -24.50 -2.42 15.69
CA PHE A 324 -24.25 -2.20 14.26
C PHE A 324 -24.15 -0.71 13.91
N ALA A 325 -24.96 0.16 14.53
CA ALA A 325 -24.86 1.61 14.34
C ALA A 325 -23.63 2.19 15.05
N GLN A 326 -23.32 1.69 16.24
CA GLN A 326 -22.17 2.12 17.02
C GLN A 326 -20.84 1.68 16.42
N MET A 327 -20.83 0.57 15.67
CA MET A 327 -19.66 0.10 14.93
C MET A 327 -19.27 1.08 13.81
N GLU A 328 -20.25 1.68 13.13
CA GLU A 328 -19.99 2.75 12.14
C GLU A 328 -19.27 3.95 12.80
N LEU A 329 -19.68 4.31 14.02
CA LEU A 329 -19.02 5.37 14.80
C LEU A 329 -17.64 4.96 15.33
N ALA A 330 -17.48 3.69 15.70
CA ALA A 330 -16.23 3.17 16.25
C ALA A 330 -15.09 3.20 15.22
N VAL A 331 -15.37 2.85 13.96
CA VAL A 331 -14.35 2.85 12.90
C VAL A 331 -14.18 4.20 12.21
N ALA A 332 -15.07 5.16 12.45
CA ALA A 332 -15.01 6.48 11.81
C ALA A 332 -13.65 7.20 11.98
N PRO A 333 -12.95 7.14 13.13
CA PRO A 333 -11.63 7.75 13.27
C PRO A 333 -10.53 7.12 12.41
N LEU A 334 -10.71 5.88 11.93
CA LEU A 334 -9.71 5.11 11.19
C LEU A 334 -9.75 5.36 9.68
N CYS A 335 -10.75 6.09 9.19
CA CYS A 335 -10.95 6.30 7.76
C CYS A 335 -11.38 7.74 7.49
N ARG A 336 -11.17 8.22 6.26
CA ARG A 336 -11.62 9.58 5.88
C ARG A 336 -13.14 9.66 5.86
N ARG A 337 -13.79 8.63 5.33
CA ARG A 337 -15.24 8.44 5.32
C ARG A 337 -15.57 6.96 5.43
N VAL A 338 -16.54 6.63 6.27
CA VAL A 338 -16.99 5.23 6.46
C VAL A 338 -17.57 4.63 5.18
N SER A 339 -18.13 5.46 4.30
CA SER A 339 -18.62 5.05 2.97
C SER A 339 -17.52 4.50 2.05
N ASP A 340 -16.27 4.91 2.28
CA ASP A 340 -15.14 4.56 1.41
C ASP A 340 -14.62 3.14 1.70
N LEU A 341 -15.03 2.53 2.84
CA LEU A 341 -14.74 1.13 3.22
C LEU A 341 -15.39 0.07 2.30
N GLY A 342 -16.10 0.50 1.24
CA GLY A 342 -16.53 -0.35 0.14
C GLY A 342 -17.39 -1.55 0.56
N LYS A 343 -16.90 -2.77 0.30
CA LYS A 343 -17.65 -4.01 0.52
C LYS A 343 -17.98 -4.22 2.00
N SER A 344 -17.04 -3.98 2.91
CA SER A 344 -17.23 -4.23 4.34
C SER A 344 -18.31 -3.30 4.92
N TYR A 345 -18.35 -2.02 4.52
CA TYR A 345 -19.44 -1.13 4.90
C TYR A 345 -20.80 -1.58 4.35
N ARG A 346 -20.87 -1.97 3.07
CA ARG A 346 -22.11 -2.52 2.49
C ARG A 346 -22.58 -3.77 3.24
N GLN A 347 -21.67 -4.66 3.64
CA GLN A 347 -21.98 -5.83 4.47
C GLN A 347 -22.61 -5.44 5.79
N LEU A 348 -22.02 -4.48 6.52
CA LEU A 348 -22.55 -4.00 7.79
C LEU A 348 -23.99 -3.49 7.65
N ARG A 349 -24.23 -2.67 6.62
CA ARG A 349 -25.55 -2.09 6.32
C ARG A 349 -26.57 -3.13 5.87
N SER A 350 -26.16 -4.10 5.05
CA SER A 350 -27.04 -5.16 4.54
C SER A 350 -27.34 -6.23 5.58
N PHE A 351 -26.45 -6.48 6.54
CA PHE A 351 -26.66 -7.50 7.57
C PHE A 351 -27.62 -7.03 8.66
N ARG A 352 -27.54 -5.76 9.08
CA ARG A 352 -28.33 -5.21 10.19
C ARG A 352 -29.85 -5.49 10.08
N PRO A 353 -30.52 -5.29 8.93
CA PRO A 353 -31.96 -5.61 8.79
C PRO A 353 -32.28 -7.09 8.94
N LEU A 354 -31.34 -7.99 8.62
CA LEU A 354 -31.55 -9.45 8.68
C LEU A 354 -31.77 -9.95 10.10
N LEU A 355 -31.33 -9.19 11.12
CA LEU A 355 -31.57 -9.50 12.53
C LEU A 355 -33.07 -9.71 12.83
N PHE A 356 -33.94 -8.98 12.13
CA PHE A 356 -35.38 -8.92 12.39
C PHE A 356 -36.23 -9.64 11.33
N GLN A 357 -35.62 -10.28 10.32
CA GLN A 357 -36.33 -11.01 9.29
C GLN A 357 -36.57 -12.48 9.66
N THR A 358 -37.51 -13.17 9.01
CA THR A 358 -37.67 -14.63 9.17
C THR A 358 -36.55 -15.40 8.46
N SER A 359 -36.38 -16.68 8.76
CA SER A 359 -35.30 -17.49 8.19
C SER A 359 -35.43 -17.63 6.67
N GLU A 360 -36.67 -17.69 6.18
CA GLU A 360 -37.02 -17.74 4.75
C GLU A 360 -36.65 -16.43 4.05
N HIS A 361 -37.02 -15.29 4.63
CA HIS A 361 -36.72 -13.98 4.06
C HIS A 361 -35.21 -13.73 4.00
N ILE A 362 -34.47 -14.12 5.04
CA ILE A 362 -33.01 -14.06 5.05
C ILE A 362 -32.44 -14.88 3.90
N ALA A 363 -32.86 -16.14 3.75
CA ALA A 363 -32.37 -17.02 2.70
C ALA A 363 -32.72 -16.51 1.28
N SER A 364 -33.81 -15.77 1.12
CA SER A 364 -34.18 -15.14 -0.16
C SER A 364 -33.53 -13.78 -0.43
N SER A 365 -32.75 -13.24 0.51
CA SER A 365 -32.20 -11.88 0.39
C SER A 365 -31.29 -11.76 -0.85
N PRO A 366 -31.45 -10.71 -1.68
CA PRO A 366 -30.60 -10.48 -2.85
C PRO A 366 -29.17 -10.09 -2.46
N ALA A 367 -28.93 -9.70 -1.20
CA ALA A 367 -27.60 -9.33 -0.73
C ALA A 367 -26.66 -10.55 -0.56
N LEU A 368 -27.18 -11.78 -0.64
CA LEU A 368 -26.40 -13.00 -0.40
C LEU A 368 -25.53 -13.37 -1.60
N GLY A 369 -24.29 -13.79 -1.34
CA GLY A 369 -23.30 -14.14 -2.36
C GLY A 369 -22.56 -12.94 -2.92
N GLU A 370 -23.25 -11.83 -3.20
CA GLU A 370 -22.60 -10.60 -3.70
C GLU A 370 -22.00 -9.77 -2.56
N VAL A 371 -22.85 -9.31 -1.64
CA VAL A 371 -22.45 -8.44 -0.53
C VAL A 371 -22.08 -9.29 0.66
N ILE A 372 -23.01 -10.11 1.16
CA ILE A 372 -22.82 -10.95 2.35
C ILE A 372 -22.50 -12.39 1.92
N PRO A 373 -21.37 -12.97 2.36
CA PRO A 373 -21.05 -14.37 2.07
C PRO A 373 -22.11 -15.34 2.60
N PHE A 374 -22.41 -16.40 1.85
CA PHE A 374 -23.33 -17.44 2.27
C PHE A 374 -22.89 -18.11 3.57
N SER A 375 -21.58 -18.29 3.77
CA SER A 375 -21.05 -18.88 5.01
C SER A 375 -21.45 -18.09 6.26
N VAL A 376 -21.43 -16.75 6.19
CA VAL A 376 -21.76 -15.85 7.31
C VAL A 376 -23.25 -15.95 7.64
N ILE A 377 -24.12 -16.01 6.63
CA ILE A 377 -25.56 -16.15 6.87
C ILE A 377 -25.93 -17.54 7.37
N LEU A 378 -25.31 -18.59 6.83
CA LEU A 378 -25.51 -19.94 7.35
C LEU A 378 -25.09 -20.03 8.83
N GLN A 379 -23.98 -19.39 9.21
CA GLN A 379 -23.56 -19.24 10.61
C GLN A 379 -24.64 -18.51 11.43
N PHE A 380 -25.16 -17.39 10.92
CA PHE A 380 -26.24 -16.65 11.56
C PHE A 380 -27.52 -17.49 11.74
N LEU A 381 -27.88 -18.35 10.78
CA LEU A 381 -29.07 -19.20 10.90
C LEU A 381 -28.95 -20.24 12.03
N PHE A 382 -27.74 -20.65 12.43
CA PHE A 382 -27.55 -21.49 13.62
C PHE A 382 -28.01 -20.79 14.92
N THR A 383 -28.03 -19.46 14.98
CA THR A 383 -28.55 -18.73 16.15
C THR A 383 -30.04 -18.99 16.40
N ARG A 384 -30.77 -19.38 15.34
CA ARG A 384 -32.20 -19.72 15.34
C ARG A 384 -32.46 -21.21 15.44
N ALA A 385 -31.41 -22.01 15.44
CA ALA A 385 -31.50 -23.45 15.56
C ALA A 385 -31.69 -23.88 17.01
N PRO A 386 -32.33 -25.04 17.26
CA PRO A 386 -32.43 -25.58 18.61
C PRO A 386 -31.07 -26.20 19.04
N PRO A 387 -30.78 -26.30 20.35
CA PRO A 387 -29.44 -26.65 20.88
C PRO A 387 -28.85 -27.96 20.33
N GLU A 388 -29.69 -28.89 19.87
CA GLU A 388 -29.28 -30.17 19.27
C GLU A 388 -28.56 -29.98 17.94
N LEU A 389 -28.91 -28.94 17.18
CA LEU A 389 -28.17 -28.52 15.99
C LEU A 389 -27.00 -27.62 16.42
N LYS A 390 -25.88 -28.26 16.76
CA LYS A 390 -24.63 -27.60 17.17
C LYS A 390 -24.05 -26.78 16.01
N SER A 391 -23.50 -25.61 16.33
CA SER A 391 -22.78 -24.77 15.37
C SER A 391 -21.48 -25.48 14.91
N PRO A 392 -20.91 -25.15 13.74
CA PRO A 392 -19.75 -25.84 13.20
C PRO A 392 -18.55 -25.89 14.15
N PHE A 393 -18.23 -24.76 14.80
CA PHE A 393 -17.15 -24.68 15.78
C PHE A 393 -17.42 -25.49 17.05
N GLN A 394 -18.68 -25.54 17.51
CA GLN A 394 -19.08 -26.34 18.68
C GLN A 394 -18.95 -27.83 18.40
N ARG A 395 -19.26 -28.27 17.18
CA ARG A 395 -19.05 -29.66 16.76
C ARG A 395 -17.57 -30.01 16.70
N ALA A 396 -16.75 -29.10 16.19
CA ALA A 396 -15.30 -29.29 16.10
C ALA A 396 -14.58 -29.10 17.46
N GLU A 397 -15.31 -28.80 18.54
CA GLU A 397 -14.78 -28.52 19.88
C GLU A 397 -13.75 -27.37 19.87
N TRP A 398 -14.01 -26.35 19.05
CA TRP A 398 -13.16 -25.16 18.95
C TRP A 398 -13.69 -24.04 19.83
N SER A 399 -12.77 -23.26 20.41
CA SER A 399 -13.12 -21.95 20.96
C SER A 399 -13.49 -20.99 19.83
N ILE A 400 -14.20 -19.91 20.18
CA ILE A 400 -14.56 -18.86 19.21
C ILE A 400 -13.31 -18.24 18.59
N ALA A 401 -12.28 -17.99 19.41
CA ALA A 401 -10.99 -17.48 18.93
C ALA A 401 -10.34 -18.44 17.92
N ARG A 402 -10.29 -19.76 18.21
CA ARG A 402 -9.76 -20.76 17.28
C ARG A 402 -10.57 -20.83 15.98
N TYR A 403 -11.89 -20.65 16.07
CA TYR A 403 -12.75 -20.61 14.89
C TYR A 403 -12.56 -19.34 14.05
N SER A 404 -12.36 -18.18 14.69
CA SER A 404 -12.01 -16.94 13.99
C SER A 404 -10.70 -17.13 13.21
N GLN A 405 -9.65 -17.64 13.87
CA GLN A 405 -8.38 -17.95 13.23
C GLN A 405 -8.54 -18.91 12.05
N TRP A 406 -9.30 -20.01 12.22
CA TRP A 406 -9.55 -20.95 11.15
C TRP A 406 -10.24 -20.30 9.93
N LEU A 407 -11.18 -19.38 10.16
CA LEU A 407 -11.83 -18.65 9.09
C LEU A 407 -10.85 -17.74 8.33
N ASP A 408 -9.84 -17.20 9.00
CA ASP A 408 -8.80 -16.38 8.36
C ASP A 408 -7.84 -17.22 7.52
N ASP A 409 -7.45 -18.39 8.03
CA ASP A 409 -6.60 -19.35 7.30
C ASP A 409 -7.33 -19.97 6.09
N HIS A 410 -8.68 -19.92 6.06
CA HIS A 410 -9.52 -20.49 5.00
C HIS A 410 -10.42 -19.41 4.37
N PRO A 411 -9.87 -18.51 3.53
CA PRO A 411 -10.64 -17.44 2.88
C PRO A 411 -11.63 -17.96 1.84
N SER A 412 -11.39 -19.17 1.31
CA SER A 412 -12.26 -19.85 0.35
C SER A 412 -13.65 -20.10 0.94
N GLU A 413 -14.68 -19.55 0.30
CA GLU A 413 -16.06 -19.77 0.73
C GLU A 413 -16.44 -21.25 0.65
N LYS A 414 -15.91 -21.99 -0.33
CA LYS A 414 -16.14 -23.43 -0.51
C LYS A 414 -15.71 -24.23 0.72
N ASP A 415 -14.57 -23.90 1.31
CA ASP A 415 -14.03 -24.61 2.48
C ASP A 415 -14.89 -24.30 3.73
N ARG A 416 -15.29 -23.04 3.90
CA ARG A 416 -16.20 -22.60 4.97
C ARG A 416 -17.56 -23.29 4.86
N LEU A 417 -18.10 -23.41 3.65
CA LEU A 417 -19.37 -24.10 3.37
C LEU A 417 -19.26 -25.62 3.58
N ALA A 418 -18.10 -26.23 3.28
CA ALA A 418 -17.85 -27.64 3.55
C ALA A 418 -17.88 -27.95 5.06
N LEU A 419 -17.30 -27.07 5.89
CA LEU A 419 -17.38 -27.20 7.35
C LEU A 419 -18.82 -27.08 7.86
N ILE A 420 -19.60 -26.13 7.32
CA ILE A 420 -21.03 -25.97 7.65
C ILE A 420 -21.84 -27.20 7.22
N ARG A 421 -21.61 -27.70 6.00
CA ARG A 421 -22.22 -28.94 5.49
C ARG A 421 -22.03 -30.08 6.47
N GLY A 422 -20.79 -30.28 6.93
CA GLY A 422 -20.48 -31.29 7.93
C GLY A 422 -21.41 -31.14 9.13
N ALA A 423 -21.48 -29.95 9.75
CA ALA A 423 -22.35 -29.71 10.91
C ALA A 423 -23.83 -30.08 10.66
N LEU A 424 -24.38 -29.73 9.50
CA LEU A 424 -25.75 -30.09 9.11
C LEU A 424 -25.94 -31.61 8.95
N GLU A 425 -24.98 -32.30 8.33
CA GLU A 425 -25.02 -33.76 8.15
C GLU A 425 -24.97 -34.53 9.47
N ALA A 426 -24.17 -34.06 10.44
CA ALA A 426 -24.16 -34.68 11.78
C ALA A 426 -25.48 -34.51 12.52
N TYR A 427 -26.15 -33.37 12.34
CA TYR A 427 -27.47 -33.19 12.92
C TYR A 427 -28.48 -34.20 12.35
N VAL A 428 -28.45 -34.45 11.03
CA VAL A 428 -29.28 -35.49 10.42
C VAL A 428 -29.00 -36.86 11.02
N GLN A 429 -27.72 -37.23 11.17
CA GLN A 429 -27.35 -38.51 11.77
C GLN A 429 -27.83 -38.60 13.23
N SER A 430 -27.68 -37.53 14.00
CA SER A 430 -28.18 -37.44 15.39
C SER A 430 -29.71 -37.62 15.47
N VAL A 431 -30.47 -36.97 14.58
CA VAL A 431 -31.94 -37.09 14.53
C VAL A 431 -32.35 -38.52 14.15
N ARG A 432 -31.67 -39.13 13.16
CA ARG A 432 -31.92 -40.53 12.74
C ARG A 432 -31.65 -41.52 13.87
N THR A 433 -30.53 -41.39 14.57
CA THR A 433 -30.16 -42.27 15.69
C THR A 433 -31.16 -42.17 16.85
N ARG A 434 -31.81 -41.02 17.03
CA ARG A 434 -32.83 -40.80 18.06
C ARG A 434 -34.25 -41.14 17.61
N GLU A 435 -34.41 -41.72 16.42
CA GLU A 435 -35.72 -41.99 15.78
C GLU A 435 -36.63 -40.75 15.67
N GLY A 436 -36.02 -39.56 15.59
CA GLY A 436 -36.75 -38.30 15.45
C GLY A 436 -37.46 -38.21 14.10
N LYS A 437 -38.74 -37.85 14.11
CA LYS A 437 -39.59 -37.77 12.90
C LYS A 437 -39.60 -36.40 12.24
N GLU A 438 -39.09 -35.37 12.93
CA GLU A 438 -39.14 -33.98 12.48
C GLU A 438 -37.78 -33.31 12.63
N PHE A 439 -37.41 -32.49 11.63
CA PHE A 439 -36.23 -31.63 11.68
C PHE A 439 -36.61 -30.25 12.21
N ALA A 440 -35.63 -29.54 12.78
CA ALA A 440 -35.80 -28.14 13.15
C ALA A 440 -36.30 -27.30 11.95
N PRO A 441 -37.25 -26.36 12.12
CA PRO A 441 -37.81 -25.58 11.01
C PRO A 441 -36.76 -24.81 10.17
N VAL A 442 -35.66 -24.38 10.79
CA VAL A 442 -34.55 -23.69 10.11
C VAL A 442 -33.66 -24.62 9.27
N TYR A 443 -33.61 -25.92 9.60
CA TYR A 443 -32.76 -26.90 8.94
C TYR A 443 -32.98 -27.00 7.41
N PRO A 444 -34.21 -27.22 6.89
CA PRO A 444 -34.43 -27.32 5.44
C PRO A 444 -34.02 -26.04 4.70
N ILE A 445 -34.22 -24.87 5.33
CA ILE A 445 -33.82 -23.56 4.78
C ILE A 445 -32.30 -23.49 4.65
N MET A 446 -31.56 -23.92 5.68
CA MET A 446 -30.10 -23.94 5.67
C MET A 446 -29.56 -24.89 4.59
N VAL A 447 -30.18 -26.06 4.40
CA VAL A 447 -29.78 -27.02 3.35
C VAL A 447 -30.01 -26.46 1.96
N GLN A 448 -31.18 -25.85 1.70
CA GLN A 448 -31.47 -25.22 0.41
C GLN A 448 -30.50 -24.06 0.12
N LEU A 449 -30.24 -23.22 1.13
CA LEU A 449 -29.29 -22.12 1.01
C LEU A 449 -27.86 -22.61 0.74
N LEU A 450 -27.43 -23.67 1.42
CA LEU A 450 -26.13 -24.31 1.20
C LEU A 450 -26.03 -24.88 -0.22
N GLN A 451 -27.05 -25.58 -0.71
CA GLN A 451 -27.07 -26.11 -2.08
C GLN A 451 -26.96 -24.99 -3.13
N ARG A 452 -27.73 -23.90 -2.94
CA ARG A 452 -27.63 -22.72 -3.81
C ARG A 452 -26.22 -22.13 -3.79
N ALA A 453 -25.64 -21.93 -2.61
CA ALA A 453 -24.29 -21.39 -2.47
C ALA A 453 -23.24 -22.26 -3.17
N MET A 454 -23.34 -23.59 -3.01
CA MET A 454 -22.44 -24.55 -3.66
C MET A 454 -22.54 -24.51 -5.19
N ALA A 455 -23.75 -24.32 -5.73
CA ALA A 455 -23.98 -24.22 -7.17
C ALA A 455 -23.48 -22.90 -7.76
N THR A 456 -23.53 -21.79 -7.01
CA THR A 456 -22.99 -20.49 -7.43
C THR A 456 -21.44 -20.45 -7.44
N LEU A 457 -20.79 -21.34 -6.68
CA LEU A 457 -19.33 -21.43 -6.56
C LEU A 457 -18.70 -22.54 -7.44
N GLN A 458 -19.51 -23.23 -8.23
CA GLN A 458 -19.07 -24.14 -9.30
C GLN A 458 -18.87 -23.35 -10.59
#